data_AF-A0A158QK35-F1
#
_entry.id   AF-A0A158QK35-F1
#
_cell.length_a   1.000
_cell.length_b   1.000
_cell.length_c   1.000
_cell.angle_alpha   90.00
_cell.angle_beta   90.00
_cell.angle_gamma   90.00
#
_symmetry.space_group_name_H-M   'P 1'
#
loop_
_entity.id
_entity.type
_entity.pdbx_description
1 polymer ?
#
loop_
_entity_poly.entity_id
_entity_poly.type
_entity_poly.pdbx_seq_one_letter_code
_entity_poly.pdbx_strand_id
1 'polypeptide(L)'
;MAILGFHIVVSLVALTIMSKLGSRLSIVELYIVKGLFRFIAPSNDEIRALMPPSKENPRVRRKKREEENSDGFNVPKSLPLRLKVGRVIEEELRNLPLYSSVHWLSLFVPLCILVLARLTSWLVVNEDERSVLLVFAAIFFLLSVIFATQADYFFDIRLLAGYDRFCSNIATLMTETGVSEYSLTHSKDPILLYVSMSVLFSFIAAMLVFPNFRYANMYTKAQAKASRLAKLGLHITFLLPLLTLLSFTSPVKKQLVFGSRKL
;
A
#
# COMPACT_ATOMS: atom_id res chain seq x y z
N MET A 1 35.46 3.52 -1.28
CA MET A 1 35.21 2.12 -1.73
C MET A 1 34.66 1.24 -0.61
N ALA A 2 35.24 1.19 0.59
CA ALA A 2 34.74 0.35 1.70
C ALA A 2 33.32 0.69 2.22
N ILE A 3 32.93 1.97 2.20
CA ILE A 3 31.60 2.42 2.66
C ILE A 3 30.47 1.92 1.75
N LEU A 4 30.70 1.91 0.42
CA LEU A 4 29.73 1.39 -0.54
C LEU A 4 29.58 -0.13 -0.41
N GLY A 5 30.69 -0.85 -0.23
CA GLY A 5 30.66 -2.29 0.03
C GLY A 5 29.90 -2.63 1.31
N PHE A 6 30.16 -1.91 2.40
CA PHE A 6 29.45 -2.10 3.66
C PHE A 6 27.94 -1.85 3.53
N HIS A 7 27.54 -0.75 2.87
CA HIS A 7 26.13 -0.45 2.63
C HIS A 7 25.44 -1.54 1.82
N ILE A 8 26.08 -2.02 0.75
CA ILE A 8 25.54 -3.11 -0.09
C ILE A 8 25.36 -4.39 0.73
N VAL A 9 26.35 -4.77 1.54
CA VAL A 9 26.27 -5.97 2.39
C VAL A 9 25.13 -5.83 3.40
N VAL A 10 25.00 -4.69 4.08
CA VAL A 10 23.91 -4.45 5.02
C VAL A 10 22.55 -4.46 4.32
N SER A 11 22.41 -3.84 3.15
CA SER A 11 21.18 -3.88 2.35
C SER A 11 20.83 -5.31 1.93
N LEU A 12 21.81 -6.12 1.54
CA LEU A 12 21.60 -7.51 1.12
C LEU A 12 21.19 -8.39 2.31
N VAL A 13 21.80 -8.21 3.48
CA VAL A 13 21.39 -8.87 4.73
C VAL A 13 19.96 -8.48 5.09
N ALA A 14 19.63 -7.19 5.06
CA ALA A 14 18.28 -6.70 5.34
C ALA A 14 17.26 -7.29 4.36
N LEU A 15 17.57 -7.32 3.06
CA LEU A 15 16.72 -7.92 2.03
C LEU A 15 16.54 -9.43 2.26
N THR A 16 17.60 -10.13 2.66
CA THR A 16 17.54 -11.56 2.97
C THR A 16 16.65 -11.83 4.20
N ILE A 17 16.77 -11.00 5.24
CA ILE A 17 15.90 -11.09 6.42
C ILE A 17 14.45 -10.82 6.01
N MET A 18 14.18 -9.77 5.23
CA MET A 18 12.84 -9.44 4.76
C MET A 18 12.24 -10.52 3.87
N SER A 19 13.03 -11.12 2.98
CA SER A 19 12.58 -12.23 2.11
C SER A 19 12.27 -13.50 2.92
N LYS A 20 13.10 -13.83 3.91
CA LYS A 20 12.81 -14.91 4.85
C LYS A 20 11.60 -14.61 5.73
N LEU A 21 11.42 -13.35 6.13
CA LEU A 21 10.29 -12.95 6.95
C LEU A 21 8.98 -12.97 6.16
N GLY A 22 8.98 -12.55 4.89
CA GLY A 22 7.80 -12.58 4.03
C GLY A 22 7.32 -13.98 3.66
N SER A 23 8.23 -14.96 3.57
CA SER A 23 7.82 -16.37 3.41
C SER A 23 7.28 -17.01 4.69
N ARG A 24 7.47 -16.38 5.85
CA ARG A 24 7.06 -16.91 7.17
C ARG A 24 5.87 -16.16 7.79
N LEU A 25 5.77 -14.85 7.54
CA LEU A 25 4.71 -13.99 8.04
C LEU A 25 3.70 -13.73 6.92
N SER A 26 2.58 -14.44 6.95
CA SER A 26 1.41 -14.07 6.14
C SER A 26 0.61 -12.99 6.85
N ILE A 27 1.13 -11.76 6.83
CA ILE A 27 0.41 -10.57 7.35
C ILE A 27 -0.91 -10.40 6.58
N VAL A 28 -0.92 -10.77 5.30
CA VAL A 28 -2.11 -10.80 4.45
C VAL A 28 -3.14 -11.80 4.97
N GLU A 29 -2.74 -12.99 5.41
CA GLU A 29 -3.67 -13.93 6.04
C GLU A 29 -4.25 -13.37 7.35
N LEU A 30 -3.40 -12.77 8.19
CA LEU A 30 -3.81 -12.22 9.49
C LEU A 30 -4.83 -11.08 9.36
N TYR A 31 -4.64 -10.15 8.42
CA TYR A 31 -5.45 -8.94 8.29
C TYR A 31 -6.54 -9.01 7.22
N ILE A 32 -6.30 -9.71 6.10
CA ILE A 32 -7.22 -9.75 4.96
C ILE A 32 -8.04 -11.03 4.96
N VAL A 33 -7.42 -12.19 5.14
CA VAL A 33 -8.13 -13.48 5.02
C VAL A 33 -9.03 -13.76 6.24
N LYS A 34 -8.64 -13.31 7.44
CA LYS A 34 -9.48 -13.42 8.65
C LYS A 34 -10.74 -12.56 8.55
N GLY A 35 -11.78 -13.12 7.96
CA GLY A 35 -13.11 -12.49 7.83
C GLY A 35 -13.66 -12.48 6.40
N LEU A 36 -12.86 -12.86 5.41
CA LEU A 36 -13.32 -12.96 4.03
C LEU A 36 -13.92 -14.34 3.74
N PHE A 37 -15.17 -14.32 3.28
CA PHE A 37 -15.92 -15.49 2.86
C PHE A 37 -16.28 -15.35 1.38
N ARG A 38 -16.08 -16.43 0.61
CA ARG A 38 -16.48 -16.48 -0.79
C ARG A 38 -17.55 -17.53 -1.00
N PHE A 39 -18.34 -17.34 -2.05
CA PHE A 39 -19.22 -18.38 -2.54
C PHE A 39 -18.43 -19.30 -3.47
N ILE A 40 -18.38 -20.59 -3.13
CA ILE A 40 -17.75 -21.61 -3.97
C ILE A 40 -18.72 -21.88 -5.14
N ALA A 41 -18.21 -21.82 -6.36
CA ALA A 41 -18.97 -22.22 -7.54
C ALA A 41 -19.32 -23.72 -7.42
N PRO A 42 -20.60 -24.11 -7.53
CA PRO A 42 -21.01 -25.50 -7.47
C PRO A 42 -20.38 -26.28 -8.64
N SER A 43 -19.98 -27.52 -8.39
CA SER A 43 -19.37 -28.37 -9.43
C SER A 43 -20.39 -28.67 -10.54
N ASN A 44 -19.92 -28.88 -11.78
CA ASN A 44 -20.78 -29.26 -12.92
C ASN A 44 -21.67 -30.48 -12.60
N ASP A 45 -21.20 -31.41 -11.78
CA ASP A 45 -21.99 -32.57 -11.35
C ASP A 45 -23.04 -32.23 -10.28
N GLU A 46 -22.79 -31.26 -9.39
CA GLU A 46 -23.78 -30.76 -8.43
C GLU A 46 -24.89 -29.97 -9.14
N ILE A 47 -24.53 -29.18 -10.16
CA ILE A 47 -25.50 -28.48 -11.01
C ILE A 47 -26.36 -29.49 -11.79
N ARG A 48 -25.73 -30.55 -12.34
CA ARG A 48 -26.43 -31.63 -13.05
C ARG A 48 -27.36 -32.44 -12.16
N ALA A 49 -27.01 -32.64 -10.89
CA ALA A 49 -27.88 -33.31 -9.93
C ALA A 49 -29.16 -32.51 -9.61
N LEU A 50 -29.10 -31.19 -9.74
CA LEU A 50 -30.23 -30.29 -9.51
C LEU A 50 -31.07 -30.06 -10.78
N MET A 51 -30.58 -30.42 -11.97
CA MET A 51 -31.32 -30.28 -13.23
C MET A 51 -32.52 -31.24 -13.29
N PRO A 52 -33.64 -30.83 -13.94
CA PRO A 52 -34.78 -31.71 -14.12
C PRO A 52 -34.38 -32.99 -14.89
N PRO A 53 -34.95 -34.15 -14.54
CA PRO A 53 -34.60 -35.42 -15.17
C PRO A 53 -34.88 -35.39 -16.68
N SER A 54 -33.84 -35.58 -17.49
CA SER A 54 -33.97 -35.71 -18.95
C SER A 54 -34.60 -37.07 -19.30
N LYS A 55 -35.60 -37.06 -20.18
CA LYS A 55 -36.28 -38.26 -20.69
C LYS A 55 -35.53 -38.97 -21.83
N GLU A 56 -34.31 -38.55 -22.16
CA GLU A 56 -33.52 -39.09 -23.27
C GLU A 56 -32.92 -40.48 -22.98
N ASN A 57 -32.78 -41.29 -24.02
CA ASN A 57 -32.16 -42.61 -23.96
C ASN A 57 -30.70 -42.57 -23.45
N PRO A 58 -30.23 -43.59 -22.71
CA PRO A 58 -28.94 -43.57 -22.03
C PRO A 58 -27.72 -43.39 -22.97
N ARG A 59 -27.80 -43.89 -24.21
CA ARG A 59 -26.74 -43.69 -25.23
C ARG A 59 -26.67 -42.25 -25.73
N VAL A 60 -27.82 -41.62 -25.97
CA VAL A 60 -27.92 -40.22 -26.44
C VAL A 60 -27.47 -39.28 -25.33
N ARG A 61 -27.87 -39.56 -24.09
CA ARG A 61 -27.45 -38.82 -22.90
C ARG A 61 -25.93 -38.85 -22.69
N ARG A 62 -25.27 -39.98 -22.94
CA ARG A 62 -23.81 -40.10 -22.79
C ARG A 62 -23.06 -39.28 -23.86
N LYS A 63 -23.49 -39.35 -25.12
CA LYS A 63 -22.92 -38.56 -26.21
C LYS A 63 -23.09 -37.05 -25.98
N LYS A 64 -24.30 -36.64 -25.58
CA LYS A 64 -24.59 -35.25 -25.20
C LYS A 64 -23.73 -34.76 -24.01
N ARG A 65 -23.42 -35.66 -23.07
CA ARG A 65 -22.55 -35.34 -21.91
C ARG A 65 -21.09 -35.14 -22.30
N GLU A 66 -20.62 -35.83 -23.33
CA GLU A 66 -19.27 -35.65 -23.90
C GLU A 66 -19.18 -34.32 -24.66
N GLU A 67 -20.20 -33.97 -25.45
CA GLU A 67 -20.32 -32.68 -26.16
C GLU A 67 -20.47 -31.49 -25.18
N GLU A 68 -21.28 -31.61 -24.13
CA GLU A 68 -21.43 -30.57 -23.09
C GLU A 68 -20.18 -30.37 -22.23
N ASN A 69 -19.32 -31.38 -22.11
CA ASN A 69 -18.05 -31.23 -21.39
C ASN A 69 -17.01 -30.44 -22.23
N SER A 70 -17.12 -30.43 -23.57
CA SER A 70 -16.25 -29.63 -24.44
C SER A 70 -16.80 -28.23 -24.69
N ASP A 71 -18.11 -28.08 -24.92
CA ASP A 71 -18.73 -26.80 -25.33
C ASP A 71 -19.44 -26.06 -24.18
N GLY A 72 -19.55 -26.69 -23.00
CA GLY A 72 -20.35 -26.18 -21.88
C GLY A 72 -21.83 -26.55 -21.98
N PHE A 73 -22.58 -26.37 -20.90
CA PHE A 73 -24.02 -26.67 -20.85
C PHE A 73 -24.83 -25.50 -20.31
N ASN A 74 -26.04 -25.33 -20.84
CA ASN A 74 -26.93 -24.24 -20.42
C ASN A 74 -27.65 -24.58 -19.13
N VAL A 75 -27.50 -23.71 -18.12
CA VAL A 75 -28.13 -23.83 -16.81
C VAL A 75 -29.38 -22.93 -16.74
N PRO A 76 -30.57 -23.47 -16.40
CA PRO A 76 -31.76 -22.65 -16.20
C PRO A 76 -31.59 -21.65 -15.06
N LYS A 77 -32.02 -20.39 -15.25
CA LYS A 77 -31.92 -19.33 -14.22
C LYS A 77 -32.75 -19.60 -12.96
N SER A 78 -33.76 -20.46 -13.04
CA SER A 78 -34.65 -20.82 -11.92
C SER A 78 -34.14 -21.98 -11.06
N LEU A 79 -32.90 -22.44 -11.27
CA LEU A 79 -32.33 -23.55 -10.53
C LEU A 79 -32.06 -23.12 -9.06
N PRO A 80 -32.54 -23.85 -8.04
CA PRO A 80 -32.31 -23.51 -6.64
C PRO A 80 -30.87 -23.85 -6.24
N LEU A 81 -29.93 -23.00 -6.62
CA LEU A 81 -28.51 -23.15 -6.27
C LEU A 81 -28.28 -22.70 -4.82
N ARG A 82 -28.03 -23.64 -3.92
CA ARG A 82 -27.47 -23.33 -2.60
C ARG A 82 -25.97 -23.15 -2.70
N LEU A 83 -25.52 -21.89 -2.73
CA LEU A 83 -24.10 -21.55 -2.75
C LEU A 83 -23.45 -21.94 -1.42
N LYS A 84 -22.38 -22.73 -1.49
CA LYS A 84 -21.57 -23.08 -0.31
C LYS A 84 -20.63 -21.93 0.00
N VAL A 85 -20.58 -21.52 1.26
CA VAL A 85 -19.66 -20.49 1.73
C VAL A 85 -18.33 -21.15 2.09
N GLY A 86 -17.27 -20.74 1.42
CA GLY A 86 -15.90 -21.15 1.70
C GLY A 86 -15.10 -19.99 2.30
N ARG A 87 -14.13 -20.32 3.16
CA ARG A 87 -13.11 -19.34 3.56
C ARG A 87 -12.18 -19.09 2.38
N VAL A 88 -11.80 -17.83 2.18
CA VAL A 88 -10.82 -17.47 1.14
C VAL A 88 -9.44 -17.99 1.57
N ILE A 89 -8.65 -18.50 0.62
CA ILE A 89 -7.30 -19.04 0.87
C ILE A 89 -6.26 -18.07 0.30
N GLU A 90 -5.08 -17.97 0.91
CA GLU A 90 -4.01 -17.08 0.48
C GLU A 90 -3.57 -17.31 -0.98
N GLU A 91 -3.58 -18.56 -1.44
CA GLU A 91 -3.19 -18.93 -2.82
C GLU A 91 -4.04 -18.21 -3.87
N GLU A 92 -5.31 -17.94 -3.56
CA GLU A 92 -6.23 -17.27 -4.46
C GLU A 92 -5.96 -15.77 -4.52
N LEU A 93 -5.50 -15.20 -3.41
CA LEU A 93 -5.09 -13.80 -3.35
C LEU A 93 -3.80 -13.55 -4.14
N ARG A 94 -2.90 -14.55 -4.27
CA ARG A 94 -1.65 -14.40 -5.05
C ARG A 94 -1.89 -14.00 -6.50
N ASN A 95 -3.04 -14.38 -7.06
CA ASN A 95 -3.40 -14.09 -8.45
C ASN A 95 -3.87 -12.63 -8.65
N LEU A 96 -4.10 -11.87 -7.58
CA LEU A 96 -4.52 -10.48 -7.69
C LEU A 96 -3.33 -9.60 -8.12
N PRO A 97 -3.53 -8.64 -9.04
CA PRO A 97 -2.45 -7.84 -9.62
C PRO A 97 -1.67 -7.02 -8.58
N LEU A 98 -2.32 -6.64 -7.47
CA LEU A 98 -1.72 -5.82 -6.41
C LEU A 98 -1.20 -6.63 -5.22
N TYR A 99 -1.37 -7.96 -5.21
CA TYR A 99 -1.04 -8.80 -4.06
C TYR A 99 0.44 -8.66 -3.66
N SER A 100 1.34 -8.75 -4.64
CA SER A 100 2.78 -8.68 -4.38
C SER A 100 3.16 -7.34 -3.72
N SER A 101 2.67 -6.22 -4.27
CA SER A 101 2.93 -4.90 -3.72
C SER A 101 2.39 -4.73 -2.30
N VAL A 102 1.15 -5.18 -2.04
CA VAL A 102 0.53 -5.11 -0.71
C VAL A 102 1.28 -5.99 0.28
N HIS A 103 1.65 -7.21 -0.11
CA HIS A 103 2.41 -8.13 0.72
C HIS A 103 3.74 -7.51 1.16
N TRP A 104 4.54 -7.01 0.22
CA TRP A 104 5.82 -6.37 0.52
C TRP A 104 5.67 -5.10 1.36
N LEU A 105 4.69 -4.24 1.03
CA LEU A 105 4.44 -3.02 1.78
C LEU A 105 4.02 -3.31 3.22
N SER A 106 3.19 -4.34 3.42
CA SER A 106 2.72 -4.77 4.74
C SER A 106 3.84 -5.29 5.65
N LEU A 107 4.94 -5.80 5.09
CA LEU A 107 6.12 -6.24 5.83
C LEU A 107 7.10 -5.09 6.05
N PHE A 108 7.35 -4.30 5.01
CA PHE A 108 8.35 -3.24 5.01
C PHE A 108 7.96 -2.09 5.94
N VAL A 109 6.71 -1.60 5.85
CA VAL A 109 6.27 -0.42 6.61
C VAL A 109 6.34 -0.65 8.12
N PRO A 110 5.79 -1.75 8.70
CA PRO A 110 5.91 -1.99 10.13
C PRO A 110 7.35 -2.22 10.59
N LEU A 111 8.19 -2.87 9.77
CA LEU A 111 9.61 -3.05 10.10
C LEU A 111 10.33 -1.69 10.18
N CYS A 112 10.10 -0.80 9.22
CA CYS A 112 10.64 0.56 9.23
C CYS A 112 10.16 1.35 10.45
N ILE A 113 8.86 1.31 10.74
CA ILE A 113 8.29 1.96 11.93
C ILE A 113 8.91 1.38 13.21
N LEU A 114 9.10 0.07 13.30
CA LEU A 114 9.71 -0.58 14.47
C LEU A 114 11.16 -0.14 14.66
N VAL A 115 11.96 -0.08 13.59
CA VAL A 115 13.34 0.40 13.67
C VAL A 115 13.38 1.87 14.10
N LEU A 116 12.53 2.72 13.49
CA LEU A 116 12.41 4.12 13.85
C LEU A 116 11.95 4.32 15.30
N ALA A 117 10.96 3.54 15.75
CA ALA A 117 10.46 3.57 17.12
C ALA A 117 11.53 3.12 18.12
N ARG A 118 12.34 2.10 17.78
CA ARG A 118 13.46 1.66 18.64
C ARG A 118 14.53 2.74 18.76
N LEU A 119 14.90 3.39 17.66
CA LEU A 119 15.85 4.51 17.68
C LEU A 119 15.32 5.70 18.49
N THR A 120 14.03 6.01 18.33
CA THR A 120 13.38 7.13 19.02
C THR A 120 13.16 6.82 20.50
N SER A 121 12.88 5.57 20.86
CA SER A 121 12.71 5.14 22.25
C SER A 121 13.95 5.36 23.08
N TRP A 122 15.15 5.23 22.51
CA TRP A 122 16.40 5.51 23.21
C TRP A 122 16.54 7.00 23.54
N LEU A 123 16.02 7.88 22.68
CA LEU A 123 16.05 9.32 22.83
C LEU A 123 15.04 9.84 23.88
N VAL A 124 13.84 9.25 23.91
CA VAL A 124 12.76 9.68 24.83
C VAL A 124 13.09 9.40 26.31
N VAL A 125 14.06 8.53 26.58
CA VAL A 125 14.55 8.25 27.94
C VAL A 125 15.24 9.49 28.55
N ASN A 126 15.86 10.34 27.74
CA ASN A 126 16.51 11.56 28.21
C ASN A 126 15.53 12.73 28.23
N GLU A 127 15.44 13.44 29.36
CA GLU A 127 14.38 14.42 29.61
C GLU A 127 14.51 15.69 28.73
N ASP A 128 15.73 16.16 28.53
CA ASP A 128 16.04 17.31 27.67
C ASP A 128 15.78 16.99 26.19
N GLU A 129 16.20 15.81 25.73
CA GLU A 129 16.05 15.38 24.34
C GLU A 129 14.58 15.11 23.98
N ARG A 130 13.78 14.63 24.93
CA ARG A 130 12.33 14.44 24.80
C ARG A 130 11.62 15.76 24.51
N SER A 131 11.94 16.82 25.24
CA SER A 131 11.30 18.13 25.07
C SER A 131 11.58 18.70 23.67
N VAL A 132 12.83 18.58 23.21
CA VAL A 132 13.23 18.99 21.85
C VAL A 132 12.49 18.17 20.78
N LEU A 133 12.38 16.85 20.96
CA LEU A 133 11.64 15.97 20.05
C LEU A 133 10.17 16.38 19.91
N LEU A 134 9.51 16.71 21.03
CA LEU A 134 8.10 17.15 21.02
C LEU A 134 7.92 18.48 20.30
N VAL A 135 8.85 19.43 20.47
CA VAL A 135 8.82 20.70 19.72
C VAL A 135 8.95 20.45 18.21
N PHE A 136 9.88 19.60 17.79
CA PHE A 136 10.00 19.23 16.39
C PHE A 136 8.75 18.51 15.86
N ALA A 137 8.15 17.61 16.64
CA ALA A 137 6.91 16.95 16.26
C ALA A 137 5.76 17.96 16.04
N ALA A 138 5.62 18.95 16.92
CA ALA A 138 4.63 20.02 16.78
C ALA A 138 4.87 20.88 15.53
N ILE A 139 6.12 21.26 15.26
CA ILE A 139 6.49 22.00 14.04
C ILE A 139 6.17 21.17 12.79
N PHE A 140 6.57 19.89 12.76
CA PHE A 140 6.28 19.01 11.64
C PHE A 140 4.79 18.75 11.47
N PHE A 141 4.00 18.75 12.54
CA PHE A 141 2.55 18.65 12.45
C PHE A 141 1.96 19.84 11.71
N LEU A 142 2.34 21.06 12.10
CA LEU A 142 1.90 22.28 11.40
C LEU A 142 2.30 22.27 9.92
N LEU A 143 3.55 21.92 9.63
CA LEU A 143 4.02 21.78 8.25
C LEU A 143 3.26 20.69 7.49
N SER A 144 2.99 19.55 8.12
CA SER A 144 2.28 18.43 7.51
C SER A 144 0.84 18.79 7.17
N VAL A 145 0.16 19.59 7.99
CA VAL A 145 -1.19 20.10 7.67
C VAL A 145 -1.16 20.98 6.42
N ILE A 146 -0.19 21.89 6.32
CA ILE A 146 -0.02 22.75 5.14
C ILE A 146 0.27 21.90 3.90
N PHE A 147 1.20 20.95 3.99
CA PHE A 147 1.54 20.09 2.87
C PHE A 147 0.40 19.15 2.46
N ALA A 148 -0.33 18.56 3.42
CA ALA A 148 -1.44 17.65 3.13
C ALA A 148 -2.60 18.39 2.43
N THR A 149 -2.93 19.60 2.89
CA THR A 149 -4.00 20.41 2.28
C THR A 149 -3.62 20.95 0.91
N GLN A 150 -2.34 21.24 0.66
CA GLN A 150 -1.83 21.72 -0.63
C GLN A 150 -1.25 20.59 -1.51
N ALA A 151 -1.39 19.33 -1.11
CA ALA A 151 -0.73 18.21 -1.76
C ALA A 151 -1.10 18.10 -3.24
N ASP A 152 -2.36 18.27 -3.59
CA ASP A 152 -2.85 18.17 -4.96
C ASP A 152 -2.46 19.37 -5.84
N TYR A 153 -2.08 20.49 -5.23
CA TYR A 153 -1.55 21.64 -5.96
C TYR A 153 -0.05 21.44 -6.29
N PHE A 154 0.75 21.05 -5.29
CA PHE A 154 2.20 20.92 -5.44
C PHE A 154 2.67 19.61 -6.05
N PHE A 155 2.02 18.50 -5.70
CA PHE A 155 2.41 17.15 -6.11
C PHE A 155 1.36 16.50 -7.00
N ASP A 156 1.81 15.61 -7.88
CA ASP A 156 0.94 14.86 -8.79
C ASP A 156 0.33 13.61 -8.10
N ILE A 157 -0.20 13.76 -6.90
CA ILE A 157 -0.67 12.63 -6.05
C ILE A 157 -2.17 12.36 -6.23
N ARG A 158 -2.96 13.36 -6.65
CA ARG A 158 -4.44 13.27 -6.84
C ARG A 158 -5.14 12.67 -5.61
N LEU A 159 -4.74 13.10 -4.43
CA LEU A 159 -5.19 12.61 -3.13
C LEU A 159 -6.69 12.81 -2.91
N LEU A 160 -7.21 14.00 -3.20
CA LEU A 160 -8.64 14.31 -3.00
C LEU A 160 -9.51 13.51 -3.97
N ALA A 161 -9.09 13.43 -5.24
CA ALA A 161 -9.78 12.61 -6.23
C ALA A 161 -9.76 11.11 -5.87
N GLY A 162 -8.68 10.64 -5.23
CA GLY A 162 -8.60 9.29 -4.67
C GLY A 162 -9.58 9.07 -3.52
N TYR A 163 -9.67 10.03 -2.60
CA TYR A 163 -10.62 10.02 -1.49
C TYR A 163 -12.07 9.99 -1.97
N ASP A 164 -12.44 10.84 -2.94
CA ASP A 164 -13.78 10.89 -3.50
C ASP A 164 -14.19 9.55 -4.12
N ARG A 165 -13.27 8.92 -4.87
CA ARG A 165 -13.48 7.58 -5.46
C ARG A 165 -13.62 6.51 -4.40
N PHE A 166 -12.81 6.56 -3.34
CA PHE A 166 -12.92 5.64 -2.22
C PHE A 166 -14.29 5.75 -1.54
N CYS A 167 -14.73 6.97 -1.22
CA CYS A 167 -16.06 7.20 -0.64
C CYS A 167 -17.19 6.76 -1.57
N SER A 168 -17.06 6.99 -2.89
CA SER A 168 -18.03 6.51 -3.88
C SER A 168 -18.11 4.99 -3.90
N ASN A 169 -16.97 4.29 -3.92
CA ASN A 169 -16.93 2.83 -3.94
C ASN A 169 -17.52 2.22 -2.66
N ILE A 170 -17.27 2.83 -1.50
CA ILE A 170 -17.89 2.40 -0.24
C ILE A 170 -19.40 2.58 -0.29
N ALA A 171 -19.88 3.72 -0.80
CA ALA A 171 -21.32 3.96 -0.93
C ALA A 171 -21.97 2.90 -1.82
N THR A 172 -21.36 2.58 -2.97
CA THR A 172 -21.83 1.49 -3.85
C THR A 172 -21.85 0.14 -3.12
N LEU A 173 -20.76 -0.23 -2.43
CA LEU A 173 -20.69 -1.50 -1.68
C LEU A 173 -21.75 -1.57 -0.57
N MET A 174 -22.02 -0.47 0.13
CA MET A 174 -23.04 -0.44 1.18
C MET A 174 -24.45 -0.58 0.60
N THR A 175 -24.72 0.05 -0.55
CA THR A 175 -26.01 -0.13 -1.23
C THR A 175 -26.22 -1.57 -1.71
N GLU A 176 -25.17 -2.23 -2.20
CA GLU A 176 -25.22 -3.63 -2.63
C GLU A 176 -25.39 -4.60 -1.45
N THR A 177 -24.88 -4.26 -0.27
CA THR A 177 -25.05 -5.07 0.94
C THR A 177 -26.38 -4.80 1.68
N GLY A 178 -27.26 -3.97 1.11
CA GLY A 178 -28.60 -3.69 1.64
C GLY A 178 -28.65 -2.61 2.72
N VAL A 179 -27.54 -1.89 2.96
CA VAL A 179 -27.46 -0.76 3.89
C VAL A 179 -27.73 0.53 3.10
N SER A 180 -29.01 0.80 2.82
CA SER A 180 -29.45 1.93 1.98
C SER A 180 -29.38 3.31 2.63
N GLU A 181 -29.32 3.37 3.97
CA GLU A 181 -29.44 4.61 4.74
C GLU A 181 -28.11 5.40 4.88
N TYR A 182 -26.99 4.80 4.48
CA TYR A 182 -25.66 5.42 4.61
C TYR A 182 -25.41 6.56 3.61
N SER A 183 -26.13 6.58 2.49
CA SER A 183 -25.88 7.51 1.38
C SER A 183 -26.36 8.95 1.64
N LEU A 184 -27.25 9.17 2.62
CA LEU A 184 -27.98 10.43 2.76
C LEU A 184 -27.40 11.42 3.80
N THR A 185 -26.51 10.99 4.69
CA THR A 185 -26.28 11.73 5.96
C THR A 185 -24.86 12.19 6.25
N HIS A 186 -23.85 11.91 5.40
CA HIS A 186 -22.49 12.34 5.70
C HIS A 186 -21.95 13.37 4.71
N SER A 187 -21.64 14.57 5.20
CA SER A 187 -20.73 15.49 4.51
C SER A 187 -19.40 14.78 4.30
N LYS A 188 -18.91 14.78 3.05
CA LYS A 188 -17.65 14.13 2.65
C LYS A 188 -16.48 15.08 2.83
N ASP A 189 -16.36 15.67 4.02
CA ASP A 189 -15.31 16.65 4.26
C ASP A 189 -13.95 15.93 4.37
N PRO A 190 -12.96 16.26 3.53
CA PRO A 190 -11.65 15.60 3.53
C PRO A 190 -10.77 16.00 4.73
N ILE A 191 -11.29 16.82 5.64
CA ILE A 191 -10.57 17.34 6.82
C ILE A 191 -10.01 16.19 7.66
N LEU A 192 -10.80 15.15 7.90
CA LEU A 192 -10.35 13.99 8.68
C LEU A 192 -9.19 13.26 7.98
N LEU A 193 -9.21 13.18 6.65
CA LEU A 193 -8.12 12.62 5.86
C LEU A 193 -6.85 13.49 6.00
N TYR A 194 -6.97 14.81 5.88
CA TYR A 194 -5.82 15.69 6.04
C TYR A 194 -5.24 15.65 7.45
N VAL A 195 -6.08 15.65 8.49
CA VAL A 195 -5.62 15.58 9.89
C VAL A 195 -4.94 14.24 10.16
N SER A 196 -5.55 13.12 9.77
CA SER A 196 -4.97 11.79 9.99
C SER A 196 -3.63 11.60 9.27
N MET A 197 -3.52 12.04 8.01
CA MET A 197 -2.25 12.06 7.28
C MET A 197 -1.22 12.97 7.94
N SER A 198 -1.64 14.14 8.45
CA SER A 198 -0.74 15.09 9.10
C SER A 198 -0.16 14.55 10.42
N VAL A 199 -0.99 13.84 11.20
CA VAL A 199 -0.52 13.13 12.41
C VAL A 199 0.49 12.05 12.02
N LEU A 200 0.19 11.25 11.00
CA LEU A 200 1.09 10.20 10.52
C LEU A 200 2.43 10.77 10.04
N PHE A 201 2.41 11.81 9.21
CA PHE A 201 3.61 12.46 8.68
C PHE A 201 4.43 13.15 9.76
N SER A 202 3.79 13.85 10.70
CA SER A 202 4.47 14.43 11.85
C SER A 202 5.17 13.37 12.70
N PHE A 203 4.48 12.27 12.99
CA PHE A 203 5.02 11.18 13.78
C PHE A 203 6.26 10.55 13.11
N ILE A 204 6.17 10.25 11.81
CA ILE A 204 7.30 9.71 11.04
C ILE A 204 8.45 10.73 10.97
N ALA A 205 8.14 12.01 10.72
CA ALA A 205 9.14 13.08 10.63
C ALA A 205 9.88 13.28 11.96
N ALA A 206 9.16 13.26 13.09
CA ALA A 206 9.74 13.34 14.43
C ALA A 206 10.72 12.18 14.69
N MET A 207 10.34 10.95 14.34
CA MET A 207 11.23 9.78 14.47
C MET A 207 12.49 9.87 13.60
N LEU A 208 12.46 10.67 12.52
CA LEU A 208 13.59 10.87 11.62
C LEU A 208 14.53 12.01 12.05
N VAL A 209 14.15 12.87 13.00
CA VAL A 209 14.96 14.01 13.45
C VAL A 209 16.37 13.58 13.86
N PHE A 210 16.47 12.60 14.75
CA PHE A 210 17.75 12.18 15.30
C PHE A 210 18.64 11.44 14.28
N PRO A 211 18.11 10.46 13.49
CA PRO A 211 18.85 9.91 12.36
C PRO A 211 19.39 10.99 11.42
N ASN A 212 18.59 12.04 11.14
CA ASN A 212 18.99 13.14 10.28
C ASN A 212 20.10 14.01 10.92
N PHE A 213 20.04 14.32 12.21
CA PHE A 213 21.14 15.02 12.89
C PHE A 213 22.43 14.21 12.91
N ARG A 214 22.34 12.90 13.15
CA ARG A 214 23.51 12.02 13.11
C ARG A 214 24.09 11.94 11.70
N TYR A 215 23.23 11.87 10.69
CA TYR A 215 23.63 11.91 9.28
C TYR A 215 24.31 13.25 8.93
N ALA A 216 23.73 14.38 9.34
CA ALA A 216 24.31 15.71 9.13
C ALA A 216 25.70 15.83 9.79
N ASN A 217 25.85 15.35 11.03
CA ASN A 217 27.14 15.32 11.73
C ASN A 217 28.17 14.41 11.05
N MET A 218 27.75 13.26 10.53
CA MET A 218 28.63 12.39 9.76
C MET A 218 29.06 13.06 8.45
N TYR A 219 28.13 13.72 7.77
CA TYR A 219 28.35 14.44 6.53
C TYR A 219 29.35 15.59 6.71
N THR A 220 29.18 16.45 7.73
CA THR A 220 30.11 17.57 8.00
C THR A 220 31.51 17.08 8.33
N LYS A 221 31.64 16.02 9.16
CA LYS A 221 32.92 15.39 9.48
C LYS A 221 33.58 14.75 8.26
N ALA A 222 32.81 14.09 7.39
CA ALA A 222 33.31 13.50 6.16
C ALA A 222 33.78 14.58 5.17
N GLN A 223 33.00 15.66 5.04
CA GLN A 223 33.34 16.79 4.18
C GLN A 223 34.65 17.45 4.62
N ALA A 224 34.89 17.63 5.92
CA ALA A 224 36.12 18.24 6.43
C ALA A 224 37.40 17.49 6.01
N LYS A 225 37.33 16.16 5.88
CA LYS A 225 38.48 15.30 5.54
C LYS A 225 38.56 14.90 4.06
N ALA A 226 37.56 15.26 3.25
CA ALA A 226 37.43 14.79 1.87
C ALA A 226 38.23 15.62 0.85
N SER A 227 38.71 14.96 -0.22
CA SER A 227 39.30 15.60 -1.40
C SER A 227 38.23 16.39 -2.19
N ARG A 228 38.64 17.27 -3.11
CA ARG A 228 37.71 18.12 -3.88
C ARG A 228 36.65 17.32 -4.65
N LEU A 229 37.05 16.25 -5.32
CA LEU A 229 36.15 15.34 -6.04
C LEU A 229 35.21 14.58 -5.08
N ALA A 230 35.72 14.10 -3.95
CA ALA A 230 34.91 13.41 -2.95
C ALA A 230 33.88 14.35 -2.30
N LYS A 231 34.24 15.61 -2.06
CA LYS A 231 33.31 16.65 -1.58
C LYS A 231 32.17 16.87 -2.58
N LEU A 232 32.45 16.97 -3.87
CA LEU A 232 31.42 17.06 -4.92
C LEU A 232 30.46 15.86 -4.85
N GLY A 233 31.00 14.64 -4.75
CA GLY A 233 30.19 13.44 -4.60
C GLY A 233 29.32 13.44 -3.34
N LEU A 234 29.85 13.92 -2.21
CA LEU A 234 29.10 14.07 -0.95
C LEU A 234 27.95 15.08 -1.11
N HIS A 235 28.19 16.23 -1.75
CA HIS A 235 27.15 17.23 -2.02
C HIS A 235 26.04 16.67 -2.91
N ILE A 236 26.39 15.96 -3.99
CA ILE A 236 25.44 15.32 -4.89
C ILE A 236 24.59 14.30 -4.11
N THR A 237 25.24 13.44 -3.31
CA THR A 237 24.53 12.41 -2.51
C THR A 237 23.59 13.05 -1.49
N PHE A 238 24.00 14.14 -0.86
CA PHE A 238 23.18 14.88 0.11
C PHE A 238 21.96 15.55 -0.55
N LEU A 239 22.11 16.07 -1.77
CA LEU A 239 21.04 16.76 -2.50
C LEU A 239 20.11 15.79 -3.27
N LEU A 240 20.54 14.54 -3.49
CA LEU A 240 19.82 13.57 -4.30
C LEU A 240 18.35 13.34 -3.85
N PRO A 241 18.05 13.22 -2.54
CA PRO A 241 16.66 13.08 -2.09
C PRO A 241 15.78 14.27 -2.50
N LEU A 242 16.33 15.49 -2.49
CA LEU A 242 15.61 16.69 -2.94
C LEU A 242 15.30 16.61 -4.44
N LEU A 243 16.24 16.17 -5.27
CA LEU A 243 16.03 15.97 -6.70
C LEU A 243 14.94 14.93 -6.97
N THR A 244 14.92 13.83 -6.21
CA THR A 244 13.84 12.83 -6.33
C THR A 244 12.49 13.43 -5.95
N LEU A 245 12.40 14.22 -4.87
CA LEU A 245 11.14 14.85 -4.46
C LEU A 245 10.66 15.87 -5.51
N LEU A 246 11.58 16.69 -6.04
CA LEU A 246 11.28 17.67 -7.09
C LEU A 246 10.71 17.02 -8.35
N SER A 247 11.13 15.80 -8.69
CA SER A 247 10.60 15.06 -9.85
C SER A 247 9.10 14.75 -9.77
N PHE A 248 8.55 14.66 -8.55
CA PHE A 248 7.11 14.41 -8.33
C PHE A 248 6.27 15.68 -8.24
N THR A 249 6.90 16.85 -8.36
CA THR A 249 6.16 18.12 -8.31
C THR A 249 5.45 18.37 -9.64
N SER A 250 4.21 18.84 -9.55
CA SER A 250 3.39 19.25 -10.70
C SER A 250 4.09 20.16 -11.71
N PRO A 251 4.81 21.24 -11.31
CA PRO A 251 5.51 22.10 -12.27
C PRO A 251 6.63 21.37 -13.02
N VAL A 252 7.42 20.55 -12.32
CA VAL A 252 8.54 19.80 -12.92
C VAL A 252 8.01 18.74 -13.89
N LYS A 253 6.99 17.96 -13.48
CA LYS A 253 6.31 17.03 -14.39
C LYS A 253 5.78 17.74 -15.62
N LYS A 254 5.11 18.90 -15.46
CA LYS A 254 4.54 19.64 -16.58
C LYS A 254 5.61 20.10 -17.57
N GLN A 255 6.73 20.62 -17.08
CA GLN A 255 7.86 21.01 -17.93
C GLN A 255 8.55 19.82 -18.59
N LEU A 256 8.76 18.71 -17.87
CA LEU A 256 9.45 17.52 -18.42
C LEU A 256 8.60 16.77 -19.44
N VAL A 257 7.29 16.63 -19.21
CA VAL A 257 6.38 15.83 -20.06
C VAL A 257 5.81 16.65 -21.21
N PHE A 258 5.38 17.89 -20.96
CA PHE A 258 4.71 18.72 -21.98
C PHE A 258 5.64 19.78 -22.59
N GLY A 259 6.88 19.90 -22.12
CA GLY A 259 7.82 20.93 -22.54
C GLY A 259 7.47 22.32 -22.01
N SER A 260 8.31 23.32 -22.32
CA SER A 260 7.91 24.72 -22.18
C SER A 260 6.72 24.95 -23.10
N ARG A 261 5.53 25.27 -22.55
CA ARG A 261 4.42 25.76 -23.37
C ARG A 261 4.97 26.93 -24.18
N LYS A 262 4.97 26.82 -25.51
CA LYS A 262 5.02 28.01 -26.36
C LYS A 262 3.74 28.77 -26.03
N LEU A 263 3.92 29.97 -25.48
CA LEU A 263 2.86 30.97 -25.29
C LEU A 263 2.12 31.19 -26.61
#